data_AF-A0A0B3VLX3-F1
#
_entry.id   AF-A0A0B3VLX3-F1
#
_cell.length_a   1.000
_cell.length_b   1.000
_cell.length_c   1.000
_cell.angle_alpha   90.00
_cell.angle_beta   90.00
_cell.angle_gamma   90.00
#
_symmetry.space_group_name_H-M   'P 1'
#
loop_
_entity.id
_entity.type
_entity.pdbx_description
1 polymer ?
#
loop_
_entity_poly.entity_id
_entity_poly.type
_entity_poly.pdbx_seq_one_letter_code
_entity_poly.pdbx_strand_id
1 'polypeptide(L)'
;MIKLTKNIILSSLQDKSMNIVKNEILKINEESSVYGLILTSENVEEIIKSRGYSLKTYGRIDLNMDATKKIINKIYISQYTDKDDYVEIINDLQDIFYYLKNETLDKISDNEIIDIIGEFYEETSGRIDNVQNLAEKYALDFRLGRMGEDE
;
A
#
# COMPACT_ATOMS: atom_id res chain seq x y z
N MET A 1 -0.25 39.17 -13.86
CA MET A 1 0.92 38.30 -14.14
C MET A 1 1.27 37.36 -12.98
N ILE A 2 1.39 37.84 -11.72
CA ILE A 2 1.82 37.03 -10.55
C ILE A 2 0.92 35.82 -10.23
N LYS A 3 -0.40 35.90 -10.44
CA LYS A 3 -1.35 34.81 -10.15
C LYS A 3 -1.27 33.64 -11.15
N LEU A 4 -0.84 33.93 -12.39
CA LEU A 4 -0.70 32.93 -13.46
C LEU A 4 0.62 32.14 -13.32
N THR A 5 1.71 32.83 -12.98
CA THR A 5 3.01 32.19 -12.72
C THR A 5 3.01 31.32 -11.47
N LYS A 6 2.23 31.68 -10.43
CA LYS A 6 2.09 30.86 -9.21
C LYS A 6 1.45 29.49 -9.50
N ASN A 7 0.55 29.41 -10.50
CA ASN A 7 -0.08 28.15 -10.92
C ASN A 7 0.85 27.27 -11.75
N ILE A 8 1.64 27.86 -12.66
CA ILE A 8 2.57 27.11 -13.53
C ILE A 8 3.73 26.51 -12.74
N ILE A 9 4.28 27.26 -11.77
CA ILE A 9 5.35 26.74 -10.90
C ILE A 9 4.81 25.61 -10.03
N LEU A 10 3.61 25.77 -9.47
CA LEU A 10 3.00 24.74 -8.63
C LEU A 10 2.69 23.46 -9.41
N SER A 11 2.11 23.56 -10.61
CA SER A 11 1.83 22.40 -11.46
C SER A 11 3.12 21.69 -11.87
N SER A 12 4.14 22.43 -12.29
CA SER A 12 5.44 21.85 -12.65
C SER A 12 6.14 21.14 -11.47
N LEU A 13 6.02 21.67 -10.25
CA LEU A 13 6.53 21.00 -9.05
C LEU A 13 5.73 19.74 -8.71
N GLN A 14 4.41 19.76 -8.89
CA GLN A 14 3.54 18.58 -8.72
C GLN A 14 3.88 17.49 -9.75
N ASP A 15 4.03 17.85 -11.02
CA ASP A 15 4.41 16.94 -12.10
C ASP A 15 5.76 16.30 -11.84
N LYS A 16 6.76 17.10 -11.41
CA LYS A 16 8.08 16.59 -11.06
C LYS A 16 8.02 15.62 -9.87
N SER A 17 7.26 15.97 -8.84
CA SER A 17 7.08 15.12 -7.65
C SER A 17 6.40 13.80 -8.01
N MET A 18 5.35 13.87 -8.85
CA MET A 18 4.64 12.70 -9.35
C MET A 18 5.56 11.77 -10.15
N ASN A 19 6.41 12.32 -11.02
CA ASN A 19 7.38 11.53 -11.78
C ASN A 19 8.42 10.83 -10.88
N ILE A 20 8.86 11.49 -9.80
CA ILE A 20 9.78 10.86 -8.83
C ILE A 20 9.10 9.67 -8.17
N VAL A 21 7.90 9.88 -7.62
CA VAL A 21 7.08 8.85 -6.97
C VAL A 21 6.83 7.66 -7.90
N LYS A 22 6.43 7.93 -9.15
CA LYS A 22 6.24 6.88 -10.16
C LYS A 22 7.51 6.08 -10.40
N ASN A 23 8.63 6.75 -10.61
CA ASN A 23 9.91 6.10 -10.87
C ASN A 23 10.37 5.24 -9.69
N GLU A 24 10.03 5.60 -8.46
CA GLU A 24 10.34 4.76 -7.29
C GLU A 24 9.59 3.42 -7.31
N ILE A 25 8.33 3.41 -7.72
CA ILE A 25 7.53 2.18 -7.81
C ILE A 25 7.93 1.37 -9.06
N LEU A 26 8.13 2.03 -10.20
CA LEU A 26 8.55 1.36 -11.45
C LEU A 26 9.90 0.64 -11.32
N LYS A 27 10.79 1.09 -10.43
CA LYS A 27 12.06 0.39 -10.16
C LYS A 27 11.88 -1.01 -9.61
N ILE A 28 10.74 -1.31 -8.96
CA ILE A 28 10.47 -2.65 -8.43
C ILE A 28 10.42 -3.69 -9.57
N ASN A 29 10.05 -3.27 -10.79
CA ASN A 29 10.07 -4.12 -11.97
C ASN A 29 11.46 -4.72 -12.28
N GLU A 30 12.55 -4.11 -11.81
CA GLU A 30 13.90 -4.67 -11.91
C GLU A 30 14.01 -6.05 -11.22
N GLU A 31 13.22 -6.25 -10.15
CA GLU A 31 13.16 -7.51 -9.40
C GLU A 31 11.89 -8.32 -9.73
N SER A 32 10.71 -7.69 -9.76
CA SER A 32 9.43 -8.41 -9.91
C SER A 32 9.22 -9.02 -11.30
N SER A 33 9.92 -8.52 -12.33
CA SER A 33 9.76 -9.01 -13.71
C SER A 33 10.18 -10.47 -13.89
N VAL A 34 11.06 -11.01 -13.04
CA VAL A 34 11.44 -12.44 -13.08
C VAL A 34 10.28 -13.36 -12.66
N TYR A 35 9.30 -12.81 -11.94
CA TYR A 35 8.04 -13.47 -11.56
C TYR A 35 6.92 -13.21 -12.57
N GLY A 36 7.20 -12.50 -13.67
CA GLY A 36 6.19 -12.11 -14.67
C GLY A 36 5.33 -10.91 -14.25
N LEU A 37 5.66 -10.25 -13.15
CA LEU A 37 4.92 -9.12 -12.58
C LEU A 37 5.59 -7.81 -12.98
N ILE A 38 4.96 -7.06 -13.88
CA ILE A 38 5.50 -5.82 -14.45
C ILE A 38 4.43 -4.73 -14.40
N LEU A 39 4.68 -3.67 -13.63
CA LEU A 39 3.80 -2.50 -13.57
C LEU A 39 4.10 -1.54 -14.73
N THR A 40 3.08 -1.12 -15.46
CA THR A 40 3.20 0.00 -16.40
C THR A 40 3.12 1.35 -15.68
N SER A 41 3.42 2.45 -16.40
CA SER A 41 3.22 3.79 -15.85
C SER A 41 1.75 4.03 -15.45
N GLU A 42 0.80 3.53 -16.25
CA GLU A 42 -0.63 3.64 -15.97
C GLU A 42 -1.02 2.85 -14.71
N ASN A 43 -0.48 1.64 -14.52
CA ASN A 43 -0.71 0.88 -13.29
C ASN A 43 -0.21 1.64 -12.05
N VAL A 44 0.96 2.27 -12.14
CA VAL A 44 1.51 3.06 -11.02
C VAL A 44 0.67 4.32 -10.74
N GLU A 45 0.13 4.98 -11.77
CA GLU A 45 -0.84 6.07 -11.56
C GLU A 45 -2.08 5.61 -10.81
N GLU A 46 -2.60 4.44 -11.16
CA GLU A 46 -3.75 3.83 -10.49
C GLU A 46 -3.44 3.53 -9.02
N ILE A 47 -2.30 2.92 -8.73
CA ILE A 47 -1.85 2.61 -7.37
C ILE A 47 -1.76 3.89 -6.52
N ILE A 48 -1.13 4.95 -7.05
CA ILE A 48 -0.98 6.24 -6.36
C ILE A 48 -2.35 6.89 -6.11
N LYS A 49 -3.26 6.78 -7.09
CA LYS A 49 -4.62 7.33 -6.97
C LYS A 49 -5.43 6.58 -5.93
N SER A 50 -5.39 5.25 -5.94
CA SER A 50 -6.04 4.38 -4.94
C SER A 50 -5.54 4.68 -3.54
N ARG A 51 -4.20 4.77 -3.37
CA ARG A 51 -3.56 5.22 -2.13
C ARG A 51 -4.12 6.54 -1.61
N GLY A 52 -4.28 7.50 -2.52
CA GLY A 52 -4.85 8.81 -2.21
C GLY A 52 -6.29 8.74 -1.69
N TYR A 53 -7.09 7.80 -2.19
CA TYR A 53 -8.42 7.54 -1.66
C TYR A 53 -8.37 6.94 -0.25
N SER A 54 -7.57 5.90 -0.01
CA SER A 54 -7.42 5.31 1.33
C SER A 54 -6.96 6.34 2.36
N LEU A 55 -5.92 7.12 2.06
CA LEU A 55 -5.45 8.18 2.94
C LEU A 55 -6.55 9.19 3.27
N LYS A 56 -7.35 9.59 2.28
CA LYS A 56 -8.49 10.49 2.50
C LYS A 56 -9.57 9.84 3.36
N THR A 57 -9.90 8.58 3.11
CA THR A 57 -10.90 7.80 3.86
C THR A 57 -10.54 7.70 5.33
N TYR A 58 -9.27 7.41 5.63
CA TYR A 58 -8.78 7.26 7.00
C TYR A 58 -8.24 8.57 7.62
N GLY A 59 -8.37 9.71 6.94
CA GLY A 59 -7.96 11.02 7.46
C GLY A 59 -6.45 11.18 7.67
N ARG A 60 -5.62 10.50 6.87
CA ARG A 60 -4.17 10.43 7.01
C ARG A 60 -3.42 11.33 6.03
N ILE A 61 -2.27 11.82 6.46
CA ILE A 61 -1.30 12.51 5.61
C ILE A 61 -0.03 11.67 5.59
N ASP A 62 0.25 11.04 4.44
CA ASP A 62 1.50 10.34 4.19
C ASP A 62 2.04 10.72 2.80
N LEU A 63 3.24 11.30 2.80
CA LEU A 63 3.85 11.96 1.64
C LEU A 63 4.84 11.06 0.89
N ASN A 64 5.32 9.97 1.50
CA ASN A 64 6.27 9.07 0.88
C ASN A 64 5.56 7.80 0.36
N MET A 65 6.26 6.97 -0.41
CA MET A 65 5.71 5.72 -0.96
C MET A 65 6.24 4.48 -0.25
N ASP A 66 6.80 4.62 0.95
CA ASP A 66 7.51 3.53 1.61
C ASP A 66 6.60 2.33 1.91
N ALA A 67 5.41 2.58 2.47
CA ALA A 67 4.42 1.53 2.71
C ALA A 67 4.01 0.80 1.42
N THR A 68 3.66 1.56 0.38
CA THR A 68 3.29 0.98 -0.94
C THR A 68 4.42 0.11 -1.51
N LYS A 69 5.66 0.59 -1.50
CA LYS A 69 6.81 -0.18 -2.01
C LYS A 69 7.04 -1.46 -1.21
N LYS A 70 6.94 -1.39 0.12
CA LYS A 70 7.10 -2.54 1.00
C LYS A 70 6.01 -3.58 0.82
N ILE A 71 4.76 -3.15 0.61
CA ILE A 71 3.64 -4.05 0.28
C ILE A 71 3.93 -4.76 -1.04
N ILE A 72 4.28 -4.02 -2.10
CA ILE A 72 4.61 -4.59 -3.41
C ILE A 72 5.76 -5.61 -3.28
N ASN A 73 6.81 -5.25 -2.54
CA ASN A 73 7.96 -6.12 -2.29
C ASN A 73 7.61 -7.40 -1.52
N LYS A 74 6.60 -7.34 -0.66
CA LYS A 74 6.13 -8.49 0.11
C LYS A 74 5.39 -9.50 -0.77
N ILE A 75 4.57 -9.01 -1.70
CA ILE A 75 3.65 -9.87 -2.46
C ILE A 75 4.18 -10.34 -3.81
N TYR A 76 5.13 -9.63 -4.45
CA TYR A 76 5.58 -10.04 -5.79
C TYR A 76 6.28 -11.41 -5.80
N ILE A 77 6.79 -11.85 -4.64
CA ILE A 77 7.41 -13.17 -4.45
C ILE A 77 6.40 -14.28 -4.11
N SER A 78 5.13 -13.91 -3.87
CA SER A 78 4.08 -14.85 -3.49
C SER A 78 3.67 -15.71 -4.69
N GLN A 79 3.41 -16.99 -4.45
CA GLN A 79 2.82 -17.88 -5.47
C GLN A 79 1.36 -17.55 -5.79
N TYR A 80 0.70 -16.74 -4.94
CA TYR A 80 -0.71 -16.39 -5.08
C TYR A 80 -0.93 -15.04 -5.79
N THR A 81 0.15 -14.36 -6.17
CA THR A 81 0.08 -13.12 -6.94
C THR A 81 0.37 -13.41 -8.40
N ASP A 82 -0.54 -13.02 -9.28
CA ASP A 82 -0.31 -13.08 -10.72
C ASP A 82 -0.58 -11.73 -11.39
N LYS A 83 -0.30 -11.65 -12.70
CA LYS A 83 -0.33 -10.39 -13.44
C LYS A 83 -1.74 -9.84 -13.65
N ASP A 84 -2.77 -10.69 -13.60
CA ASP A 84 -4.14 -10.33 -13.97
C ASP A 84 -4.80 -9.53 -12.85
N ASP A 85 -4.41 -9.78 -11.59
CA ASP A 85 -4.93 -9.12 -10.39
C ASP A 85 -3.87 -8.29 -9.62
N TYR A 86 -2.63 -8.22 -10.10
CA TYR A 86 -1.52 -7.59 -9.38
C TYR A 86 -1.82 -6.17 -8.86
N VAL A 87 -2.40 -5.31 -9.71
CA VAL A 87 -2.72 -3.93 -9.35
C VAL A 87 -3.87 -3.86 -8.35
N GLU A 88 -4.87 -4.73 -8.49
CA GLU A 88 -6.01 -4.84 -7.59
C GLU A 88 -5.56 -5.27 -6.20
N ILE A 89 -4.75 -6.34 -6.11
CA ILE A 89 -4.17 -6.82 -4.84
C ILE A 89 -3.34 -5.72 -4.16
N ILE A 90 -2.48 -5.01 -4.90
CA ILE A 90 -1.71 -3.89 -4.32
C ILE A 90 -2.66 -2.84 -3.71
N ASN A 91 -3.75 -2.53 -4.42
CA ASN A 91 -4.74 -1.55 -4.00
C ASN A 91 -5.51 -1.97 -2.75
N ASP A 92 -5.88 -3.24 -2.65
CA ASP A 92 -6.62 -3.75 -1.50
C ASP A 92 -5.73 -3.86 -0.27
N LEU A 93 -4.51 -4.40 -0.41
CA LEU A 93 -3.60 -4.56 0.71
C LEU A 93 -3.12 -3.20 1.26
N GLN A 94 -2.97 -2.18 0.42
CA GLN A 94 -2.70 -0.82 0.92
C GLN A 94 -3.88 -0.21 1.66
N ASP A 95 -5.12 -0.50 1.27
CA ASP A 95 -6.28 -0.02 2.02
C ASP A 95 -6.35 -0.70 3.39
N ILE A 96 -6.13 -2.02 3.44
CA ILE A 96 -6.04 -2.81 4.67
C ILE A 96 -4.91 -2.30 5.58
N PHE A 97 -3.76 -1.89 5.01
CA PHE A 97 -2.68 -1.26 5.76
C PHE A 97 -3.14 0.03 6.47
N TYR A 98 -3.78 0.96 5.75
CA TYR A 98 -4.24 2.20 6.37
C TYR A 98 -5.42 2.00 7.34
N TYR A 99 -6.27 1.00 7.07
CA TYR A 99 -7.27 0.51 8.02
C TYR A 99 -6.61 0.10 9.33
N LEU A 100 -5.66 -0.85 9.30
CA LEU A 100 -4.98 -1.34 10.51
C LEU A 100 -4.23 -0.23 11.24
N LYS A 101 -3.56 0.68 10.52
CA LYS A 101 -2.93 1.86 11.12
C LYS A 101 -3.94 2.70 11.91
N ASN A 102 -5.13 2.92 11.35
CA ASN A 102 -6.20 3.67 12.00
C ASN A 102 -6.77 2.92 13.22
N GLU A 103 -7.10 1.65 13.07
CA GLU A 103 -7.75 0.89 14.14
C GLU A 103 -6.84 0.65 15.35
N THR A 104 -5.53 0.58 15.11
CA THR A 104 -4.48 0.41 16.13
C THR A 104 -3.98 1.74 16.71
N LEU A 105 -4.52 2.88 16.25
CA LEU A 105 -4.11 4.23 16.68
C LEU A 105 -2.60 4.46 16.54
N ASP A 106 -2.00 3.98 15.44
CA ASP A 106 -0.57 4.08 15.15
C ASP A 106 0.37 3.44 16.18
N LYS A 107 -0.16 2.60 17.09
CA LYS A 107 0.65 1.92 18.13
C LYS A 107 1.47 0.76 17.59
N ILE A 108 1.13 0.25 16.41
CA ILE A 108 1.85 -0.80 15.70
C ILE A 108 2.60 -0.16 14.54
N SER A 109 3.87 -0.53 14.37
CA SER A 109 4.72 0.07 13.35
C SER A 109 4.30 -0.34 11.93
N ASP A 110 4.69 0.47 10.95
CA ASP A 110 4.37 0.21 9.55
C ASP A 110 4.93 -1.14 9.08
N ASN A 111 6.15 -1.50 9.52
CA ASN A 111 6.77 -2.77 9.16
C ASN A 111 5.98 -3.95 9.74
N GLU A 112 5.59 -3.87 11.02
CA GLU A 112 4.80 -4.93 11.67
C GLU A 112 3.46 -5.13 10.97
N ILE A 113 2.73 -4.05 10.63
CA ILE A 113 1.46 -4.17 9.90
C ILE A 113 1.68 -4.80 8.51
N ILE A 114 2.75 -4.45 7.80
CA ILE A 114 3.05 -5.03 6.49
C ILE A 114 3.43 -6.51 6.60
N ASP A 115 4.14 -6.90 7.65
CA ASP A 115 4.45 -8.30 7.93
C ASP A 115 3.16 -9.09 8.21
N ILE A 116 2.28 -8.57 9.06
CA ILE A 116 0.97 -9.17 9.36
C ILE A 116 0.10 -9.34 8.11
N ILE A 117 -0.01 -8.30 7.28
CA ILE A 117 -0.79 -8.35 6.05
C ILE A 117 -0.20 -9.38 5.08
N GLY A 118 1.13 -9.45 4.98
CA GLY A 118 1.82 -10.46 4.18
C GLY A 118 1.55 -11.89 4.66
N GLU A 119 1.60 -12.11 5.98
CA GLU A 119 1.25 -13.41 6.58
C GLU A 119 -0.20 -13.79 6.31
N PHE A 120 -1.15 -12.88 6.51
CA PHE A 120 -2.55 -13.12 6.19
C PHE A 120 -2.77 -13.43 4.71
N TYR A 121 -2.07 -12.73 3.82
CA TYR A 121 -2.14 -12.98 2.38
C TYR A 121 -1.68 -14.41 2.04
N GLU A 122 -0.57 -14.87 2.63
CA GLU A 122 -0.07 -16.24 2.43
C GLU A 122 -1.00 -17.30 3.05
N GLU A 123 -1.44 -17.10 4.30
CA GLU A 123 -2.34 -18.02 5.02
C GLU A 123 -3.67 -18.22 4.31
N THR A 124 -4.12 -17.19 3.61
CA THR A 124 -5.40 -17.19 2.91
C THR A 124 -5.29 -17.53 1.43
N SER A 125 -4.11 -17.94 0.97
CA SER A 125 -3.83 -18.27 -0.42
C SER A 125 -4.19 -17.13 -1.38
N GLY A 126 -3.84 -15.91 -0.99
CA GLY A 126 -4.07 -14.68 -1.74
C GLY A 126 -5.51 -14.16 -1.75
N ARG A 127 -6.43 -14.78 -1.00
CA ARG A 127 -7.84 -14.36 -0.99
C ARG A 127 -8.05 -13.09 -0.18
N ILE A 128 -8.13 -11.94 -0.86
CA ILE A 128 -8.28 -10.62 -0.25
C ILE A 128 -9.44 -10.52 0.74
N ASP A 129 -10.63 -11.04 0.43
CA ASP A 129 -11.76 -11.05 1.37
C ASP A 129 -11.38 -11.69 2.73
N ASN A 130 -10.56 -12.74 2.71
CA ASN A 130 -10.12 -13.40 3.93
C ASN A 130 -9.03 -12.59 4.64
N VAL A 131 -8.11 -11.94 3.91
CA VAL A 131 -7.12 -11.02 4.48
C VAL A 131 -7.82 -9.89 5.24
N GLN A 132 -8.86 -9.31 4.63
CA GLN A 132 -9.67 -8.28 5.27
C GLN A 132 -10.34 -8.79 6.55
N ASN A 133 -10.97 -9.96 6.52
CA ASN A 133 -11.58 -10.57 7.72
C ASN A 133 -10.56 -10.80 8.86
N LEU A 134 -9.34 -11.24 8.53
CA LEU A 134 -8.27 -11.41 9.51
C LEU A 134 -7.78 -10.07 10.07
N ALA A 135 -7.64 -9.05 9.23
CA ALA A 135 -7.29 -7.69 9.66
C ALA A 135 -8.35 -7.08 10.58
N GLU A 136 -9.64 -7.25 10.28
CA GLU A 136 -10.74 -6.79 11.13
C GLU A 136 -10.74 -7.50 12.49
N LYS A 137 -10.50 -8.81 12.50
CA LYS A 137 -10.34 -9.59 13.74
C LYS A 137 -9.14 -9.10 14.55
N TYR A 138 -7.99 -8.91 13.90
CA TYR A 138 -6.78 -8.40 14.54
C TYR A 138 -7.01 -7.03 15.19
N ALA A 139 -7.63 -6.10 14.47
CA ALA A 139 -7.99 -4.78 14.98
C ALA A 139 -8.93 -4.85 16.19
N LEU A 140 -9.90 -5.76 16.18
CA LEU A 140 -10.80 -5.99 17.31
C LEU A 140 -10.04 -6.51 18.53
N ASP A 141 -9.20 -7.52 18.36
CA ASP A 141 -8.42 -8.11 19.45
C ASP A 141 -7.43 -7.11 20.05
N PHE A 142 -6.80 -6.27 19.20
CA PHE A 142 -5.97 -5.14 19.64
C PHE A 142 -6.75 -4.18 20.55
N ARG A 143 -7.94 -3.75 20.12
CA ARG A 143 -8.79 -2.81 20.87
C ARG A 143 -9.27 -3.36 22.19
N LEU A 144 -9.51 -4.67 22.26
CA LEU A 144 -9.93 -5.36 23.47
C LEU A 144 -8.75 -5.69 24.41
N GLY A 145 -7.51 -5.36 24.01
CA GLY A 145 -6.31 -5.66 24.79
C GLY A 145 -6.02 -7.17 24.88
N ARG A 146 -6.47 -7.95 23.90
CA ARG A 146 -6.28 -9.41 23.82
C ARG A 146 -4.98 -9.80 23.11
N MET A 147 -4.22 -8.80 22.71
CA MET A 147 -2.90 -8.95 22.12
C MET A 147 -1.85 -8.94 23.25
N GLY A 148 -1.60 -10.13 23.79
CA GLY A 148 -0.62 -10.47 24.85
C GLY A 148 -1.04 -11.80 25.49
N GLU A 149 -0.22 -12.84 25.64
CA GLU A 149 1.25 -12.93 25.73
C GLU A 149 1.74 -14.11 24.88
N ASP A 150 2.64 -13.88 23.92
CA ASP A 150 3.59 -14.91 23.51
C ASP A 150 4.87 -14.66 24.33
N GLU A 151 5.03 -15.43 25.42
CA GLU A 151 6.33 -15.72 26.06
C GLU A 151 7.16 -16.67 25.18
#